data_AF-A0A534YY30-F1
#
_entry.id   AF-A0A534YY30-F1
#
_cell.length_a   1.000
_cell.length_b   1.000
_cell.length_c   1.000
_cell.angle_alpha   90.00
_cell.angle_beta   90.00
_cell.angle_gamma   90.00
#
_symmetry.space_group_name_H-M   'P 1'
#
loop_
_entity.id
_entity.type
_entity.pdbx_description
1 polymer ?
#
loop_
_entity_poly.entity_id
_entity_poly.type
_entity_poly.pdbx_seq_one_letter_code
_entity_poly.pdbx_strand_id
1 'polypeptide(L)' 'QRRAAAVGAGSGAPVPAGASNAKIGRNDPCWCGSGKKFKRCHGR' A
#
# COMPACT_ATOMS: atom_id res chain seq x y z
N GLN A 1 16.65 -16.61 -24.35
CA GLN A 1 15.18 -16.64 -24.18
C GLN A 1 14.87 -16.68 -22.70
N ARG A 2 14.69 -15.54 -22.03
CA ARG A 2 14.20 -15.50 -20.64
C ARG A 2 13.24 -14.32 -20.52
N ARG A 3 11.96 -14.67 -20.47
CA ARG A 3 10.81 -13.76 -20.44
C ARG A 3 10.70 -13.10 -19.06
N ALA A 4 10.20 -11.87 -19.09
CA ALA A 4 10.10 -10.95 -17.99
C ALA A 4 9.01 -11.31 -16.95
N ALA A 5 9.32 -10.93 -15.72
CA ALA A 5 8.48 -10.36 -14.66
C ALA A 5 7.21 -11.10 -14.22
N ALA A 6 7.28 -11.61 -12.98
CA ALA A 6 6.13 -11.90 -12.13
C ALA A 6 5.29 -10.63 -11.91
N VAL A 7 4.07 -10.61 -12.44
CA VAL A 7 3.04 -9.65 -12.03
C VAL A 7 2.50 -10.10 -10.67
N GLY A 8 3.04 -9.51 -9.62
CA GLY A 8 2.49 -9.62 -8.27
C GLY A 8 1.18 -8.83 -8.18
N ALA A 9 0.07 -9.45 -8.54
CA ALA A 9 -1.26 -8.99 -8.18
C ALA A 9 -1.49 -9.26 -6.69
N GLY A 10 -0.99 -8.36 -5.85
CA GLY A 10 -1.40 -8.30 -4.45
C GLY A 10 -2.84 -7.81 -4.37
N SER A 11 -3.76 -8.74 -4.25
CA SER A 11 -5.19 -8.54 -4.03
C SER A 11 -5.45 -7.40 -3.04
N GLY A 12 -5.99 -6.29 -3.53
CA GLY A 12 -6.65 -5.30 -2.70
C GLY A 12 -7.95 -5.90 -2.16
N ALA A 13 -7.84 -6.71 -1.10
CA ALA A 13 -9.01 -7.03 -0.30
C ALA A 13 -9.53 -5.72 0.32
N PRO A 14 -10.84 -5.43 0.27
CA PRO A 14 -11.39 -4.32 1.03
C PRO A 14 -11.19 -4.64 2.50
N VAL A 15 -10.22 -3.98 3.14
CA VAL A 15 -10.08 -4.05 4.59
C VAL A 15 -11.40 -3.57 5.19
N PRO A 16 -12.12 -4.38 5.99
CA PRO A 16 -13.35 -3.92 6.59
C PRO A 16 -13.02 -2.71 7.46
N ALA A 17 -13.68 -1.59 7.15
CA ALA A 17 -13.61 -0.34 7.88
C ALA A 17 -14.21 -0.56 9.28
N GLY A 18 -13.41 -1.15 10.17
CA GLY A 18 -13.80 -1.60 11.50
C GLY A 18 -12.73 -1.30 12.53
N ALA A 19 -12.09 -0.14 12.45
CA ALA A 19 -11.34 0.45 13.55
C ALA A 19 -11.16 1.94 13.27
N SER A 20 -12.04 2.78 13.81
CA SER A 20 -12.06 4.24 13.68
C SER A 20 -10.85 4.95 14.32
N ASN A 21 -9.72 4.24 14.48
CA ASN A 21 -8.44 4.77 14.97
C ASN A 21 -7.22 3.98 14.43
N ALA A 22 -7.36 3.26 13.32
CA ALA A 22 -6.25 2.56 12.68
C ALA A 22 -5.32 3.60 12.01
N LYS A 23 -4.31 4.06 12.76
CA LYS A 23 -3.20 4.87 12.25
C LYS A 23 -2.66 4.18 10.99
N ILE A 24 -2.68 4.90 9.86
CA ILE A 24 -2.16 4.40 8.58
C ILE A 24 -0.80 3.74 8.81
N GLY A 25 -0.68 2.47 8.40
CA GLY A 25 0.54 1.71 8.62
C GLY A 25 1.70 2.35 7.87
N ARG A 26 2.89 2.44 8.48
CA ARG A 26 4.11 2.99 7.85
C ARG A 26 4.43 2.35 6.48
N ASN A 27 4.05 1.09 6.27
CA ASN A 27 4.26 0.38 5.00
C ASN A 27 3.09 0.47 4.01
N ASP A 28 1.94 1.01 4.41
CA ASP A 28 0.73 1.14 3.60
C ASP A 28 0.92 2.14 2.45
N PRO A 29 0.17 2.06 1.33
CA PRO A 29 0.18 3.11 0.31
C PRO A 29 -0.12 4.49 0.90
N CYS A 30 0.61 5.51 0.47
CA CYS A 30 0.38 6.85 0.98
C CYS A 30 -0.94 7.41 0.46
N TRP A 31 -1.74 7.98 1.37
CA TRP A 31 -3.04 8.59 1.08
C TRP A 31 -3.01 9.70 0.01
N CYS A 32 -1.84 10.28 -0.29
CA CYS A 32 -1.68 11.32 -1.31
C CYS A 32 -1.71 10.80 -2.76
N GLY A 33 -1.91 9.49 -2.97
CA GLY A 33 -2.03 8.90 -4.31
C GLY A 33 -0.72 8.79 -5.10
N SER A 34 0.43 9.09 -4.47
CA SER A 34 1.74 9.04 -5.15
C SER A 34 2.25 7.62 -5.48
N GLY A 35 1.53 6.58 -5.06
CA GLY A 35 1.97 5.17 -5.17
C GLY A 35 3.15 4.80 -4.25
N LYS A 36 3.70 5.76 -3.49
CA LYS A 36 4.77 5.51 -2.52
C LYS A 36 4.18 5.00 -1.20
N LYS A 37 4.94 4.19 -0.47
CA LYS A 37 4.59 3.77 0.90
C LYS A 37 4.55 5.00 1.83
N PHE A 38 3.64 5.01 2.81
CA PHE A 38 3.41 6.12 3.74
C PHE A 38 4.73 6.59 4.39
N LYS A 39 5.57 5.68 4.90
CA LYS A 39 6.88 6.00 5.49
C LYS A 39 7.89 6.69 4.58
N ARG A 40 7.70 6.60 3.25
CA ARG A 40 8.59 7.21 2.24
C ARG A 40 7.98 8.45 1.60
N CYS A 41 6.86 8.93 2.15
CA CYS A 41 6.14 10.08 1.65
C CYS A 41 5.77 10.97 2.84
N HIS A 42 4.53 10.93 3.32
CA HIS A 42 4.05 11.80 4.41
C HIS A 42 4.26 11.23 5.82
N GLY A 43 4.66 9.97 5.94
CA GLY A 43 4.80 9.26 7.22
C GLY A 43 6.22 9.21 7.75
N ARG A 44 6.93 10.35 7.73
CA ARG A 44 8.35 10.52 8.07
C ARG A 44 8.80 9.66 9.27
#